data_AF-A0A0P4VTW7-F1
#
_entry.id   AF-A0A0P4VTW7-F1
#
_cell.length_a   1.000
_cell.length_b   1.000
_cell.length_c   1.000
_cell.angle_alpha   90.00
_cell.angle_beta   90.00
_cell.angle_gamma   90.00
#
_symmetry.space_group_name_H-M   'P 1'
#
loop_
_entity.id
_entity.type
_entity.pdbx_description
1 polymer ?
#
loop_
_entity_poly.entity_id
_entity_poly.type
_entity_poly.pdbx_seq_one_letter_code
_entity_poly.pdbx_strand_id
1 'polypeptide(L)'
;MRDQGMIVTNSLSHHYLSGVGRLVSRCGLTSVLMTKLHLLDLPQSIQGRFSHVLLNAPCYNPTTTTTTATTGGGDGVMQASGVWFLQHVLAAAVDALVCGGVLVYLTLSARVEDNEQVIQQVRRTRQVEVVPLMLPPADYVDLR
;
A
#
# COMPACT_ATOMS: atom_id res chain seq x y z
N MET A 1 -17.91 1.49 4.19
CA MET A 1 -18.56 0.16 3.97
C MET A 1 -19.66 -0.15 5.00
N ARG A 2 -20.18 0.82 5.80
CA ARG A 2 -21.27 0.61 6.78
C ARG A 2 -21.07 -0.61 7.71
N ASP A 3 -19.81 -0.86 8.11
CA ASP A 3 -19.38 -2.04 8.89
C ASP A 3 -19.82 -3.41 8.31
N GLN A 4 -19.95 -3.52 6.98
CA GLN A 4 -20.27 -4.76 6.28
C GLN A 4 -19.07 -5.31 5.51
N GLY A 5 -18.99 -6.64 5.44
CA GLY A 5 -17.89 -7.35 4.80
C GLY A 5 -16.68 -7.51 5.72
N MET A 6 -15.48 -7.49 5.15
CA MET A 6 -14.23 -7.63 5.90
C MET A 6 -13.19 -6.64 5.38
N ILE A 7 -12.59 -5.89 6.30
CA ILE A 7 -11.47 -4.99 6.04
C ILE A 7 -10.25 -5.58 6.74
N VAL A 8 -9.19 -5.87 5.99
CA VAL A 8 -7.91 -6.32 6.56
C VAL A 8 -6.95 -5.14 6.54
N THR A 9 -6.47 -4.74 7.72
CA THR A 9 -5.42 -3.74 7.86
C THR A 9 -4.11 -4.40 8.25
N ASN A 10 -3.07 -4.17 7.47
CA ASN A 10 -1.76 -4.78 7.67
C ASN A 10 -0.68 -3.71 7.87
N SER A 11 0.15 -3.85 8.90
CA SER A 11 1.32 -3.00 9.09
C SER A 11 2.38 -3.69 9.93
N LEU A 12 3.65 -3.47 9.62
CA LEU A 12 4.76 -3.90 10.48
C LEU A 12 4.89 -3.03 11.74
N SER A 13 4.32 -1.83 11.74
CA SER A 13 4.37 -0.91 12.88
C SER A 13 3.34 -1.28 13.94
N HIS A 14 3.82 -1.77 15.09
CA HIS A 14 2.95 -2.08 16.23
C HIS A 14 2.24 -0.82 16.77
N HIS A 15 2.93 0.32 16.76
CA HIS A 15 2.35 1.59 17.18
C HIS A 15 1.17 1.99 16.28
N TYR A 16 1.32 1.83 14.97
CA TYR A 16 0.24 2.09 14.01
C TYR A 16 -0.97 1.18 14.26
N LEU A 17 -0.76 -0.13 14.39
CA LEU A 17 -1.85 -1.09 14.65
C LEU A 17 -2.56 -0.84 15.98
N SER A 18 -1.83 -0.46 17.03
CA SER A 18 -2.41 -0.06 18.32
C SER A 18 -3.30 1.19 18.18
N GLY A 19 -2.88 2.18 17.38
CA GLY A 19 -3.71 3.34 17.04
C GLY A 19 -4.99 2.93 16.31
N VAL A 20 -4.88 2.08 15.29
CA VAL A 20 -6.04 1.58 14.54
C VAL A 20 -6.98 0.79 15.44
N GLY A 21 -6.47 -0.09 16.31
CA GLY A 21 -7.29 -0.88 17.23
C GLY A 21 -8.13 -0.01 18.17
N ARG A 22 -7.56 1.09 18.68
CA ARG A 22 -8.31 2.08 19.47
C ARG A 22 -9.39 2.79 18.65
N LEU A 23 -9.12 3.12 17.39
CA LEU A 23 -10.11 3.73 16.49
C LEU A 23 -11.25 2.76 16.17
N VAL A 24 -10.92 1.51 15.82
CA VAL A 24 -11.88 0.43 15.56
C VAL A 24 -12.79 0.23 16.77
N SER A 25 -12.21 0.12 17.97
CA SER A 25 -12.96 -0.02 19.21
C SER A 25 -13.85 1.20 19.51
N ARG A 26 -13.32 2.43 19.36
CA ARG A 26 -14.08 3.66 19.60
C ARG A 26 -15.24 3.84 18.62
N CYS A 27 -15.07 3.41 17.37
CA CYS A 27 -16.09 3.49 16.34
C CYS A 27 -17.05 2.29 16.36
N GLY A 28 -16.84 1.30 17.23
CA GLY A 28 -17.69 0.10 17.34
C GLY A 28 -17.66 -0.79 16.10
N LEU A 29 -16.56 -0.79 15.34
CA LEU A 29 -16.43 -1.57 14.11
C LEU A 29 -16.10 -3.02 14.42
N THR A 30 -16.82 -3.93 13.76
CA THR A 30 -16.65 -5.39 13.92
C THR A 30 -16.03 -6.05 12.68
N SER A 31 -16.07 -5.37 11.53
CA SER A 31 -15.60 -5.89 10.24
C SER A 31 -14.09 -5.79 10.01
N VAL A 32 -13.30 -5.31 10.98
CA VAL A 32 -11.87 -5.00 10.81
C VAL A 32 -10.96 -6.06 11.44
N LEU A 33 -10.15 -6.72 10.61
CA LEU A 33 -9.08 -7.63 11.03
C LEU A 33 -7.72 -6.91 10.94
N MET A 34 -6.95 -6.94 12.02
CA MET A 34 -5.61 -6.37 12.07
C MET A 34 -4.54 -7.46 11.96
N THR A 35 -3.62 -7.32 11.01
CA THR A 35 -2.50 -8.25 10.80
C THR A 35 -1.16 -7.54 10.84
N LYS A 36 -0.10 -8.30 11.18
CA LYS A 36 1.28 -7.85 11.15
C LYS A 36 2.11 -8.83 10.33
N LEU A 37 1.98 -8.73 9.01
CA LEU A 37 2.67 -9.58 8.04
C LEU A 37 3.59 -8.75 7.16
N HIS A 38 4.74 -9.31 6.82
CA HIS A 38 5.63 -8.73 5.83
C HIS A 38 5.06 -8.99 4.42
N LEU A 39 4.92 -7.94 3.60
CA LEU A 39 4.19 -8.02 2.34
C LEU A 39 4.88 -8.90 1.29
N LEU A 40 6.20 -9.10 1.40
CA LEU A 40 6.93 -10.02 0.52
C LEU A 40 6.81 -11.48 0.95
N ASP A 41 6.35 -11.72 2.18
CA ASP A 41 6.17 -13.04 2.77
C ASP A 41 4.69 -13.38 2.95
N LEU A 42 3.82 -12.79 2.12
CA LEU A 42 2.40 -13.08 2.17
C LEU A 42 2.16 -14.58 1.85
N PRO A 43 1.44 -15.31 2.72
CA PRO A 43 1.16 -16.71 2.47
C PRO A 43 0.32 -16.87 1.20
N GLN A 44 0.56 -17.94 0.46
CA GLN A 44 -0.16 -18.27 -0.78
C GLN A 44 -1.69 -18.30 -0.59
N SER A 45 -2.17 -18.59 0.62
CA SER A 45 -3.59 -18.58 0.97
C SER A 45 -4.29 -17.22 0.75
N ILE A 46 -3.53 -16.13 0.72
CA ILE A 46 -4.01 -14.76 0.53
C ILE A 46 -4.08 -14.36 -0.94
N GLN A 47 -3.42 -15.10 -1.84
CA GLN A 47 -3.48 -14.82 -3.28
C GLN A 47 -4.92 -14.91 -3.79
N GLY A 48 -5.34 -13.93 -4.60
CA GLY A 48 -6.69 -13.94 -5.17
C GLY A 48 -7.82 -13.84 -4.16
N ARG A 49 -7.65 -13.13 -3.03
CA ARG A 49 -8.68 -13.05 -1.96
C ARG A 49 -9.37 -11.70 -1.85
N PHE A 50 -8.72 -10.62 -2.27
CA PHE A 50 -9.25 -9.28 -2.07
C PHE A 50 -9.91 -8.76 -3.34
N SER A 51 -11.12 -8.22 -3.22
CA SER A 51 -11.77 -7.49 -4.32
C SER A 51 -11.16 -6.10 -4.52
N HIS A 52 -10.68 -5.49 -3.42
CA HIS A 52 -10.10 -4.15 -3.40
C HIS A 52 -8.87 -4.13 -2.50
N VAL A 53 -7.80 -3.50 -2.96
CA VAL A 53 -6.56 -3.33 -2.19
C VAL A 53 -6.13 -1.87 -2.21
N LEU A 54 -5.84 -1.32 -1.03
CA LEU A 54 -5.23 0.00 -0.88
C LEU A 54 -3.78 -0.19 -0.42
N LEU A 55 -2.83 0.14 -1.29
CA LEU A 55 -1.40 0.05 -0.96
C LEU A 55 -0.83 1.45 -0.71
N ASN A 56 -0.69 1.81 0.57
CA ASN A 56 0.10 2.94 1.03
C ASN A 56 1.57 2.55 1.12
N ALA A 57 2.32 2.85 0.07
CA ALA A 57 3.67 2.35 -0.09
C ALA A 57 4.70 3.26 0.60
N PRO A 58 5.65 2.70 1.37
CA PRO A 58 6.74 3.49 1.93
C PRO A 58 7.68 3.90 0.78
N CYS A 59 7.70 5.19 0.47
CA CYS A 59 8.49 5.75 -0.63
C CYS A 59 9.63 6.63 -0.12
N TYR A 60 10.54 7.01 -1.02
CA TYR A 60 11.60 7.95 -0.69
C TYR A 60 11.01 9.31 -0.30
N ASN A 61 11.53 9.87 0.79
CA ASN A 61 11.14 11.17 1.33
C ASN A 61 12.39 11.99 1.66
N PRO A 62 12.72 13.03 0.86
CA PRO A 62 13.94 13.80 1.05
C PRO A 62 13.97 14.53 2.41
N THR A 63 12.81 14.79 3.00
CA THR A 63 12.65 15.48 4.29
C THR A 63 12.78 14.54 5.49
N THR A 64 12.76 13.22 5.30
CA THR A 64 12.99 12.25 6.39
C THR A 64 14.44 11.82 6.36
N THR A 65 15.32 12.79 6.59
CA THR A 65 16.71 12.53 6.94
C THR A 65 16.74 11.96 8.36
N THR A 66 16.46 10.66 8.51
CA THR A 66 16.97 9.93 9.68
C THR A 66 18.49 10.06 9.66
N THR A 67 19.04 10.49 10.79
CA THR A 67 20.42 10.90 11.10
C THR A 67 21.48 9.79 10.96
N THR A 68 21.37 8.91 9.97
CA THR A 68 22.37 7.90 9.60
C THR A 68 22.93 8.19 8.21
N ALA A 69 23.16 9.47 7.92
CA ALA A 69 23.97 9.88 6.78
C ALA A 69 25.45 9.64 7.10
N THR A 70 25.88 8.38 7.08
CA THR A 70 27.29 8.06 6.90
C THR A 70 27.60 8.03 5.41
N THR A 71 28.16 9.14 4.95
CA THR A 71 29.15 9.26 3.85
C THR A 71 28.73 8.84 2.43
N GLY A 72 28.43 9.84 1.60
CA GLY A 72 29.20 10.15 0.38
C GLY A 72 29.12 9.23 -0.84
N GLY A 73 28.43 8.09 -0.78
CA GLY A 73 28.29 7.19 -1.95
C GLY A 73 27.16 6.16 -1.87
N GLY A 74 26.40 6.12 -0.77
CA GLY A 74 25.37 5.11 -0.51
C GLY A 74 23.95 5.47 -0.99
N ASP A 75 23.71 6.74 -1.34
CA ASP A 75 22.35 7.21 -1.62
C ASP A 75 21.74 6.53 -2.84
N GLY A 76 22.52 6.29 -3.89
CA GLY A 76 22.04 5.62 -5.10
C GLY A 76 21.67 4.15 -4.88
N VAL A 77 22.44 3.42 -4.06
CA VAL A 77 22.18 2.00 -3.76
C VAL A 77 20.97 1.85 -2.84
N MET A 78 20.84 2.72 -1.82
CA MET A 78 19.64 2.74 -0.97
C MET A 78 18.39 3.14 -1.77
N GLN A 79 18.48 4.11 -2.67
CA GLN A 79 17.37 4.48 -3.56
C GLN A 79 16.99 3.32 -4.49
N ALA A 80 17.96 2.66 -5.12
CA ALA A 80 17.70 1.49 -5.96
C ALA A 80 17.04 0.35 -5.17
N SER A 81 17.47 0.13 -3.92
CA SER A 81 16.84 -0.86 -3.04
C SER A 81 15.40 -0.49 -2.66
N GLY A 82 15.10 0.79 -2.47
CA GLY A 82 13.75 1.28 -2.22
C GLY A 82 12.81 1.07 -3.41
N VAL A 83 13.27 1.39 -4.62
CA VAL A 83 12.50 1.17 -5.85
C VAL A 83 12.26 -0.32 -6.09
N TRP A 84 13.28 -1.17 -5.88
CA TRP A 84 13.13 -2.62 -5.96
C TRP A 84 12.06 -3.11 -4.97
N PHE A 85 12.09 -2.62 -3.72
CA PHE A 85 11.11 -2.98 -2.71
C PHE A 85 9.68 -2.57 -3.12
N LEU A 86 9.50 -1.34 -3.60
CA LEU A 86 8.21 -0.84 -4.10
C LEU A 86 7.65 -1.71 -5.23
N GLN A 87 8.50 -2.11 -6.19
CA GLN A 87 8.10 -3.01 -7.28
C GLN A 87 7.59 -4.36 -6.77
N HIS A 88 8.28 -4.95 -5.80
CA HIS A 88 7.91 -6.26 -5.25
C HIS A 88 6.67 -6.19 -4.36
N VAL A 89 6.52 -5.12 -3.58
CA VAL A 89 5.33 -4.91 -2.75
C VAL A 89 4.10 -4.63 -3.60
N LEU A 90 4.21 -3.79 -4.64
CA LEU A 90 3.10 -3.55 -5.56
C LEU A 90 2.71 -4.83 -6.30
N ALA A 91 3.70 -5.60 -6.76
CA ALA A 91 3.46 -6.91 -7.35
C ALA A 91 2.71 -7.87 -6.40
N ALA A 92 3.17 -8.01 -5.15
CA ALA A 92 2.50 -8.87 -4.17
C ALA A 92 1.07 -8.40 -3.86
N ALA A 93 0.84 -7.09 -3.84
CA ALA A 93 -0.49 -6.51 -3.64
C ALA A 93 -1.42 -6.79 -4.83
N VAL A 94 -0.90 -6.79 -6.07
CA VAL A 94 -1.64 -7.25 -7.26
C VAL A 94 -1.96 -8.74 -7.17
N ASP A 95 -1.00 -9.57 -6.77
CA ASP A 95 -1.19 -11.02 -6.64
C ASP A 95 -2.22 -11.39 -5.55
N ALA A 96 -2.45 -10.50 -4.59
CA ALA A 96 -3.49 -10.64 -3.56
C ALA A 96 -4.91 -10.32 -4.06
N LEU A 97 -5.06 -9.66 -5.21
CA LEU A 97 -6.36 -9.34 -5.81
C LEU A 97 -6.99 -10.54 -6.52
N VAL A 98 -8.31 -10.64 -6.41
CA VAL A 98 -9.12 -11.46 -7.34
C VAL A 98 -9.00 -10.93 -8.77
N CYS A 99 -9.22 -11.78 -9.77
CA CYS A 99 -9.33 -11.33 -11.16
C CYS A 99 -10.43 -10.26 -11.29
N GLY A 100 -10.09 -9.12 -11.90
CA GLY A 100 -10.99 -7.96 -12.01
C GLY A 100 -11.11 -7.11 -10.75
N GLY A 101 -10.35 -7.41 -9.70
CA GLY A 101 -10.24 -6.57 -8.51
C GLY A 101 -9.53 -5.24 -8.78
N VAL A 102 -9.69 -4.30 -7.86
CA VAL A 102 -9.16 -2.93 -7.99
C VAL A 102 -8.07 -2.68 -6.96
N LEU A 103 -6.90 -2.22 -7.40
CA LEU A 103 -5.83 -1.77 -6.51
C LEU A 103 -5.61 -0.27 -6.70
N VAL A 104 -5.50 0.44 -5.58
CA VAL A 104 -5.04 1.82 -5.53
C VAL A 104 -3.65 1.85 -4.91
N TYR A 105 -2.67 2.26 -5.71
CA TYR A 105 -1.29 2.51 -5.28
C TYR A 105 -1.13 3.98 -4.94
N LEU A 106 -0.66 4.28 -3.73
CA LEU A 106 -0.43 5.65 -3.29
C LEU A 106 0.95 5.80 -2.64
N THR A 107 1.58 6.93 -2.94
CA THR A 107 2.89 7.35 -2.40
C THR A 107 2.78 8.82 -1.98
N LEU A 108 3.78 9.29 -1.22
CA LEU A 108 3.98 10.69 -0.90
C LEU A 108 5.26 11.24 -1.56
N SER A 109 5.64 10.68 -2.71
CA SER A 109 6.84 11.05 -3.48
C SER A 109 6.43 11.60 -4.84
N ALA A 110 7.15 12.63 -5.31
CA ALA A 110 7.00 13.17 -6.66
C ALA A 110 7.97 12.55 -7.68
N ARG A 111 8.75 11.54 -7.25
CA ARG A 111 9.78 10.92 -8.08
C ARG A 111 9.20 9.94 -9.07
N VAL A 112 9.72 9.95 -10.29
CA VAL A 112 9.33 9.00 -11.33
C VAL A 112 9.70 7.56 -10.94
N GLU A 113 10.81 7.38 -10.23
CA GLU A 113 11.27 6.04 -9.84
C GLU A 113 10.35 5.36 -8.82
N ASP A 114 9.70 6.13 -7.94
CA ASP A 114 8.77 5.61 -6.93
C ASP A 114 7.35 5.41 -7.50
N ASN A 115 7.04 6.04 -8.63
CA ASN A 115 5.70 6.10 -9.20
C ASN A 115 5.64 5.38 -10.56
N GLU A 116 5.80 6.11 -11.67
CA GLU A 116 5.60 5.59 -13.02
C GLU A 116 6.51 4.41 -13.33
N GLN A 117 7.76 4.43 -12.86
CA GLN A 117 8.70 3.33 -13.10
C GLN A 117 8.26 2.04 -12.39
N VAL A 118 7.80 2.14 -11.13
CA VAL A 118 7.27 1.01 -10.36
C VAL A 118 6.03 0.43 -11.04
N ILE A 119 5.10 1.30 -11.45
CA ILE A 119 3.86 0.90 -12.14
C ILE A 119 4.17 0.22 -13.48
N GLN A 120 5.05 0.80 -14.29
CA GLN A 120 5.45 0.22 -15.58
C GLN A 120 6.10 -1.15 -15.42
N GLN A 121 6.93 -1.34 -14.40
CA GLN A 121 7.58 -2.63 -14.15
C GLN A 121 6.57 -3.71 -13.76
N VAL A 122 5.60 -3.38 -12.91
CA VAL A 122 4.53 -4.32 -12.54
C VAL A 122 3.65 -4.67 -13.75
N ARG A 123 3.32 -3.69 -14.60
CA ARG A 123 2.56 -3.94 -15.86
C ARG A 123 3.25 -4.88 -16.84
N ARG A 124 4.58 -4.92 -16.85
CA ARG A 124 5.33 -5.86 -17.71
C ARG A 124 5.25 -7.30 -17.22
N THR A 125 5.02 -7.49 -15.93
CA THR A 125 5.12 -8.80 -15.27
C THR A 125 3.77 -9.35 -14.84
N ARG A 126 2.74 -8.51 -14.72
CA ARG A 126 1.37 -8.88 -14.32
C ARG A 126 0.35 -8.34 -15.33
N GLN A 127 -0.76 -9.05 -15.49
CA GLN A 127 -1.88 -8.62 -16.32
C GLN A 127 -2.73 -7.59 -15.59
N VAL A 128 -2.31 -6.32 -15.66
CA VAL A 128 -3.03 -5.19 -15.04
C VAL A 128 -3.20 -4.02 -16.00
N GLU A 129 -4.33 -3.34 -15.88
CA GLU A 129 -4.65 -2.11 -16.62
C GLU A 129 -4.68 -0.93 -15.65
N VAL A 130 -4.06 0.18 -16.05
CA VAL A 130 -4.12 1.44 -15.29
C VAL A 130 -5.33 2.22 -15.77
N VAL A 131 -6.28 2.44 -14.89
CA VAL A 131 -7.50 3.19 -15.17
C VAL A 131 -7.39 4.62 -14.62
N PRO A 132 -8.04 5.61 -15.26
CA PRO A 132 -8.11 6.96 -14.71
C PRO A 132 -8.74 6.96 -13.31
N LEU A 133 -8.09 7.61 -12.36
CA LEU A 133 -8.66 7.81 -11.02
C LEU A 133 -9.75 8.89 -11.10
N MET A 134 -11.01 8.45 -11.16
CA MET A 134 -12.15 9.36 -11.01
C MET A 134 -12.35 9.64 -9.53
N LEU A 135 -12.02 10.85 -9.10
CA LEU A 135 -12.42 11.31 -7.78
C LEU A 135 -13.95 11.50 -7.76
N PRO A 136 -14.65 11.09 -6.70
CA PRO A 136 -16.04 11.47 -6.55
C PRO A 136 -16.16 13.01 -6.57
N PRO A 137 -17.30 13.56 -7.03
CA PRO A 137 -17.57 15.00 -6.93
C PRO A 137 -17.31 15.49 -5.50
N ALA A 138 -16.80 16.71 -5.34
CA ALA A 138 -16.40 17.28 -4.04
C ALA A 138 -17.54 17.32 -3.00
N ASP A 139 -18.78 17.19 -3.48
CA ASP A 139 -20.06 17.17 -2.81
C ASP A 139 -20.49 15.75 -2.34
N TYR A 140 -19.68 14.71 -2.58
CA TYR A 140 -19.90 13.35 -2.08
C TYR A 140 -19.51 13.22 -0.59
N VAL A 141 -20.22 13.94 0.28
CA VAL A 141 -20.18 13.77 1.74
C VAL A 141 -21.51 13.17 2.16
N ASP A 142 -21.69 11.87 1.95
CA ASP A 142 -22.83 11.14 2.50
C ASP A 142 -22.51 10.75 3.96
N LEU A 143 -22.62 11.74 4.85
CA LEU A 143 -22.57 11.56 6.31
C LEU A 143 -23.95 11.19 6.85
N ARG A 144 -24.52 10.07 6.38
CA ARG A 144 -25.73 9.47 6.95
C ARG A 144 -25.52 8.00 7.26
#